data_AF-A0A2A3XTP1-F1
#
_entry.id   AF-A0A2A3XTP1-F1
#
_cell.length_a   1.000
_cell.length_b   1.000
_cell.length_c   1.000
_cell.angle_alpha   90.00
_cell.angle_beta   90.00
_cell.angle_gamma   90.00
#
_symmetry.space_group_name_H-M   'P 1'
#
loop_
_entity.id
_entity.type
_entity.pdbx_description
1 polymer ?
#
loop_
_entity_poly.entity_id
_entity_poly.type
_entity_poly.pdbx_seq_one_letter_code
_entity_poly.pdbx_strand_id
1 'polypeptide(L)'
;MSITAVHAAGSHDVLVELDDLESVLSLDALLQAQPLPGQRDVLAAAATLMVKFENVEQARQARQLLPKLTLNTAAATTGKLVTIEVYYDGADLETVGELTGLGAQGVINAHTGQQWRATFGGFAPGFAYLLGENTDLQVPRRESPRTQVPTGSVALAGEYSAVYPRQSPGGWQLIGHTNVALWDLGRENPALIRPQDRVQFIASRQALTVKTAASAATETEAPTGTGLAILDSGLQSLLQDTGRQGFGGLGVPASGAADLASLHQANRLVGNTADSACIENLTGRMSLLAHGDQVLAVCGAEARLVITPAAGDDLRAEREVCMDAPFALLDGERLDLEPTGNGLRSYLSIRGKIQLPRILGSLSTDTLSGVGPAPLMDGSFLPVSLPENLQIVGQGEPSTLPRPDAEGCYVLRVQAGPRDDWFGPAGLPKLLDQRWLVTSESNRIGVRLGAEGDASALERVRSGELSSEGVALGSLQVPPSGLPVLFLADHPVTGGYPVIATVIAEDLSAAAQLPPGSQLRFELSESTPSTEGSQA
;
A
#
# COMPACT_ATOMS: atom_id res chain seq x y z
N MET A 1 -15.13 27.37 -3.10
CA MET A 1 -14.57 26.16 -3.72
C MET A 1 -13.49 26.54 -4.70
N SER A 2 -12.24 26.50 -4.25
CA SER A 2 -11.10 26.70 -5.14
C SER A 2 -9.98 25.71 -4.80
N ILE A 3 -9.21 25.39 -5.83
CA ILE A 3 -7.93 24.69 -5.70
C ILE A 3 -6.93 25.73 -5.18
N THR A 4 -6.36 25.49 -4.01
CA THR A 4 -5.43 26.42 -3.36
C THR A 4 -3.99 26.15 -3.79
N ALA A 5 -3.64 24.87 -4.04
CA ALA A 5 -2.33 24.47 -4.51
C ALA A 5 -2.37 23.14 -5.27
N VAL A 6 -1.36 22.90 -6.12
CA VAL A 6 -1.16 21.66 -6.85
C VAL A 6 0.31 21.25 -6.76
N HIS A 7 0.56 20.15 -6.08
CA HIS A 7 1.90 19.62 -5.81
C HIS A 7 2.17 18.38 -6.66
N ALA A 8 3.44 18.18 -7.03
CA ALA A 8 3.86 16.84 -7.39
C ALA A 8 3.91 15.97 -6.13
N ALA A 9 3.53 14.70 -6.25
CA ALA A 9 3.63 13.70 -5.21
C ALA A 9 4.40 12.49 -5.76
N GLY A 10 5.65 12.71 -6.17
CA GLY A 10 6.45 11.73 -6.92
C GLY A 10 6.27 11.84 -8.43
N SER A 11 6.82 10.87 -9.16
CA SER A 11 6.90 10.93 -10.62
C SER A 11 5.54 10.82 -11.32
N HIS A 12 4.57 10.11 -10.73
CA HIS A 12 3.31 9.73 -11.37
C HIS A 12 2.06 10.33 -10.72
N ASP A 13 2.19 10.95 -9.55
CA ASP A 13 1.03 11.34 -8.76
C ASP A 13 1.02 12.86 -8.50
N VAL A 14 -0.18 13.40 -8.34
CA VAL A 14 -0.44 14.83 -8.11
C VAL A 14 -1.32 14.98 -6.88
N LEU A 15 -0.88 15.80 -5.92
CA LEU A 15 -1.67 16.16 -4.75
C LEU A 15 -2.26 17.56 -4.93
N VAL A 16 -3.59 17.63 -4.90
CA VAL A 16 -4.35 18.88 -5.02
C VAL A 16 -4.83 19.29 -3.64
N GLU A 17 -4.58 20.54 -3.26
CA GLU A 17 -5.14 21.14 -2.04
C GLU A 17 -6.36 21.99 -2.38
N LEU A 18 -7.37 21.92 -1.51
CA LEU A 18 -8.64 22.63 -1.67
C LEU A 18 -9.04 23.34 -0.38
N ASP A 19 -9.86 24.39 -0.51
CA ASP A 19 -10.30 25.23 0.63
C ASP A 19 -11.04 24.44 1.72
N ASP A 20 -11.87 23.49 1.29
CA ASP A 20 -12.82 22.78 2.15
C ASP A 20 -13.18 21.41 1.58
N LEU A 21 -13.83 20.60 2.41
CA LEU A 21 -14.26 19.26 2.04
C LEU A 21 -15.30 19.27 0.89
N GLU A 22 -16.17 20.27 0.81
CA GLU A 22 -17.17 20.33 -0.28
C GLU A 22 -16.50 20.48 -1.65
N SER A 23 -15.42 21.25 -1.70
CA SER A 23 -14.54 21.39 -2.86
C SER A 23 -13.87 20.07 -3.20
N VAL A 24 -13.34 19.34 -2.21
CA VAL A 24 -12.73 18.01 -2.41
C VAL A 24 -13.74 17.05 -3.03
N LEU A 25 -14.94 16.97 -2.47
CA LEU A 25 -16.00 16.09 -2.97
C LEU A 25 -16.46 16.49 -4.38
N SER A 26 -16.50 17.79 -4.67
CA SER A 26 -16.87 18.30 -6.00
C SER A 26 -15.81 17.96 -7.06
N LEU A 27 -14.53 18.10 -6.73
CA LEU A 27 -13.44 17.72 -7.64
C LEU A 27 -13.36 16.20 -7.82
N ASP A 28 -13.51 15.42 -6.73
CA ASP A 28 -13.60 13.96 -6.82
C ASP A 28 -14.73 13.54 -7.77
N ALA A 29 -15.96 14.03 -7.55
CA ALA A 29 -17.09 13.72 -8.42
C ALA A 29 -16.84 14.12 -9.89
N LEU A 30 -16.18 15.25 -10.13
CA LEU A 30 -15.80 15.69 -11.48
C LEU A 30 -14.81 14.72 -12.13
N LEU A 31 -13.75 14.33 -11.42
CA LEU A 31 -12.71 13.43 -11.95
C LEU A 31 -13.18 11.97 -12.07
N GLN A 32 -14.17 11.56 -11.28
CA GLN A 32 -14.84 10.27 -11.45
C GLN A 32 -15.73 10.27 -12.70
N ALA A 33 -16.47 11.36 -12.94
CA ALA A 33 -17.35 11.48 -14.10
C ALA A 33 -16.58 11.74 -15.42
N GLN A 34 -15.48 12.49 -15.34
CA GLN A 34 -14.64 12.88 -16.47
C GLN A 34 -13.15 12.70 -16.10
N PRO A 35 -12.65 11.45 -16.11
CA PRO A 35 -11.25 11.19 -15.81
C PRO A 35 -10.28 11.93 -16.72
N LEU A 36 -9.18 12.43 -16.16
CA LEU A 36 -8.08 13.00 -16.95
C LEU A 36 -7.39 11.91 -17.78
N PRO A 37 -6.72 12.27 -18.90
CA PRO A 37 -5.95 11.30 -19.69
C PRO A 37 -4.94 10.52 -18.83
N GLY A 38 -5.09 9.20 -18.81
CA GLY A 38 -4.22 8.30 -18.05
C GLY A 38 -4.43 8.31 -16.53
N GLN A 39 -5.51 8.91 -16.02
CA GLN A 39 -5.90 8.81 -14.62
C GLN A 39 -6.14 7.33 -14.25
N ARG A 40 -5.43 6.85 -13.23
CA ARG A 40 -5.48 5.48 -12.71
C ARG A 40 -6.28 5.37 -11.42
N ASP A 41 -6.20 6.38 -10.56
CA ASP A 41 -6.89 6.40 -9.29
C ASP A 41 -7.13 7.85 -8.83
N VAL A 42 -8.14 8.05 -7.98
CA VAL A 42 -8.44 9.32 -7.32
C VAL A 42 -8.79 9.03 -5.86
N LEU A 43 -8.14 9.76 -4.95
CA LEU A 43 -8.27 9.58 -3.52
C LEU A 43 -8.55 10.92 -2.84
N ALA A 44 -9.79 11.10 -2.40
CA ALA A 44 -10.19 12.19 -1.52
C ALA A 44 -9.67 11.94 -0.11
N ALA A 45 -9.18 12.99 0.56
CA ALA A 45 -8.75 12.95 1.94
C ALA A 45 -8.80 14.34 2.59
N ALA A 46 -9.70 14.54 3.55
CA ALA A 46 -9.93 15.80 4.27
C ALA A 46 -10.01 17.04 3.36
N ALA A 47 -8.90 17.77 3.18
CA ALA A 47 -8.79 18.98 2.35
C ALA A 47 -7.94 18.77 1.07
N THR A 48 -7.67 17.52 0.71
CA THR A 48 -6.81 17.15 -0.41
C THR A 48 -7.46 16.11 -1.32
N LEU A 49 -7.01 16.10 -2.58
CA LEU A 49 -7.33 15.06 -3.56
C LEU A 49 -6.03 14.60 -4.23
N MET A 50 -5.67 13.33 -4.05
CA MET A 50 -4.57 12.71 -4.78
C MET A 50 -5.08 12.11 -6.08
N VAL A 51 -4.41 12.39 -7.20
CA VAL A 51 -4.69 11.81 -8.51
C VAL A 51 -3.47 11.05 -8.99
N LYS A 52 -3.65 9.78 -9.32
CA LYS A 52 -2.58 8.90 -9.81
C LYS A 52 -2.65 8.75 -11.32
N PHE A 53 -1.49 8.74 -11.99
CA PHE A 53 -1.41 8.63 -13.45
C PHE A 53 -0.61 7.42 -13.89
N GLU A 54 -0.81 7.00 -15.14
CA GLU A 54 -0.10 5.89 -15.75
C GLU A 54 1.37 6.21 -16.03
N ASN A 55 1.70 7.47 -16.33
CA ASN A 55 3.07 7.88 -16.61
C ASN A 55 3.34 9.35 -16.22
N VAL A 56 4.64 9.69 -16.22
CA VAL A 56 5.16 11.00 -15.79
C VAL A 56 4.62 12.15 -16.62
N GLU A 57 4.42 11.95 -17.92
CA GLU A 57 3.98 13.01 -18.82
C GLU A 57 2.51 13.39 -18.56
N GLN A 58 1.64 12.40 -18.32
CA GLN A 58 0.25 12.66 -17.94
C GLN A 58 0.14 13.36 -16.59
N ALA A 59 0.93 12.95 -15.59
CA ALA A 59 0.98 13.63 -14.29
C ALA A 59 1.42 15.09 -14.45
N ARG A 60 2.44 15.35 -15.28
CA ARG A 60 2.91 16.70 -15.61
C ARG A 60 1.83 17.54 -16.29
N GLN A 61 1.13 16.98 -17.26
CA GLN A 61 0.03 17.66 -17.95
C GLN A 61 -1.12 17.98 -16.99
N ALA A 62 -1.49 17.04 -16.11
CA ALA A 62 -2.52 17.24 -15.12
C ALA A 62 -2.22 18.41 -14.17
N ARG A 63 -0.96 18.56 -13.72
CA ARG A 63 -0.54 19.71 -12.90
C ARG A 63 -0.79 21.07 -13.56
N GLN A 64 -0.76 21.13 -14.89
CA GLN A 64 -1.04 22.36 -15.65
C GLN A 64 -2.54 22.57 -15.94
N LEU A 65 -3.33 21.49 -15.95
CA LEU A 65 -4.76 21.51 -16.26
C LEU A 65 -5.61 21.72 -15.00
N LEU A 66 -5.26 21.08 -13.89
CA LEU A 66 -6.03 21.09 -12.64
C LEU A 66 -6.36 22.51 -12.15
N PRO A 67 -5.43 23.48 -12.11
CA PRO A 67 -5.74 24.85 -11.68
C PRO A 67 -6.76 25.59 -12.58
N LYS A 68 -7.00 25.08 -13.80
CA LYS A 68 -7.92 25.69 -14.78
C LYS A 68 -9.32 25.09 -14.72
N LEU A 69 -9.53 24.04 -13.92
CA LEU A 69 -10.84 23.43 -13.77
C LEU A 69 -11.76 24.35 -12.98
N THR A 70 -12.99 24.53 -13.47
CA THR A 70 -14.03 25.24 -12.73
C THR A 70 -14.83 24.23 -11.91
N LEU A 71 -14.70 24.31 -10.59
CA LEU A 71 -15.52 23.53 -9.67
C LEU A 71 -16.91 24.14 -9.62
N ASN A 72 -17.86 23.52 -10.30
CA ASN A 72 -19.27 23.79 -10.06
C ASN A 72 -19.70 22.98 -8.83
N THR A 73 -20.71 23.47 -8.11
CA THR A 73 -21.49 22.64 -7.18
C THR A 73 -22.11 21.51 -7.97
N ALA A 74 -21.39 20.39 -8.08
CA ALA A 74 -21.97 19.17 -8.60
C ALA A 74 -23.14 18.83 -7.68
N ALA A 75 -24.30 18.54 -8.25
CA ALA A 75 -25.38 17.95 -7.47
C ALA A 75 -24.82 16.62 -6.95
N ALA A 76 -24.41 16.61 -5.67
CA ALA A 76 -23.87 15.41 -5.04
C ALA A 76 -24.87 14.28 -5.26
N THR A 77 -24.50 13.29 -6.08
CA THR A 77 -25.27 12.06 -6.18
C THR A 77 -25.24 11.45 -4.79
N THR A 78 -26.38 11.52 -4.10
CA THR A 78 -26.51 10.99 -2.75
C THR A 78 -26.38 9.48 -2.86
N GLY A 79 -25.37 8.93 -2.22
CA GLY A 79 -25.19 7.48 -2.14
C GLY A 79 -26.33 6.81 -1.37
N LYS A 80 -26.25 5.48 -1.26
CA LYS A 80 -27.28 4.69 -0.57
C LYS A 80 -27.31 5.06 0.92
N LEU A 81 -28.47 4.87 1.56
CA LEU A 81 -28.58 4.94 3.01
C LEU A 81 -28.25 3.56 3.60
N VAL A 82 -27.23 3.50 4.45
CA VAL A 82 -26.77 2.32 5.18
C VAL A 82 -27.18 2.45 6.65
N THR A 83 -27.92 1.49 7.16
CA THR A 83 -28.29 1.46 8.59
C THR A 83 -27.31 0.59 9.36
N ILE A 84 -26.76 1.12 10.46
CA ILE A 84 -25.80 0.39 11.31
C ILE A 84 -26.35 0.33 12.73
N GLU A 85 -26.57 -0.90 13.20
CA GLU A 85 -26.93 -1.17 14.58
C GLU A 85 -25.70 -1.04 15.47
N VAL A 86 -25.82 -0.26 16.55
CA VAL A 86 -24.74 0.00 17.50
C VAL A 86 -25.18 -0.36 18.92
N TYR A 87 -24.35 -1.13 19.58
CA TYR A 87 -24.38 -1.31 21.03
C TYR A 87 -23.52 -0.20 21.63
N TYR A 88 -24.14 0.72 22.38
CA TYR A 88 -23.45 1.86 22.99
C TYR A 88 -22.83 1.48 24.33
N ASP A 89 -21.81 0.63 24.27
CA ASP A 89 -21.03 0.10 25.39
C ASP A 89 -19.54 0.47 25.31
N GLY A 90 -19.23 1.50 24.52
CA GLY A 90 -17.85 1.91 24.27
C GLY A 90 -17.19 2.47 25.52
N ALA A 91 -15.90 2.15 25.67
CA ALA A 91 -15.12 2.50 26.85
C ALA A 91 -15.00 4.01 27.13
N ASP A 92 -15.22 4.86 26.11
CA ASP A 92 -15.11 6.30 26.22
C ASP A 92 -16.49 7.01 26.20
N LEU A 93 -17.61 6.28 26.19
CA LEU A 93 -18.94 6.88 26.03
C LEU A 93 -19.26 7.92 27.13
N GLU A 94 -18.95 7.60 28.39
CA GLU A 94 -19.13 8.55 29.51
C GLU A 94 -18.20 9.75 29.38
N THR A 95 -16.92 9.53 29.05
CA THR A 95 -15.94 10.60 28.82
C THR A 95 -16.35 11.53 27.67
N VAL A 96 -16.87 10.98 26.58
CA VAL A 96 -17.44 11.79 25.47
C VAL A 96 -18.66 12.58 25.95
N GLY A 97 -19.49 11.99 26.81
CA GLY A 97 -20.60 12.67 27.46
C GLY A 97 -20.16 13.87 28.30
N GLU A 98 -19.03 13.76 29.01
CA GLU A 98 -18.42 14.84 29.77
C GLU A 98 -17.82 15.93 28.85
N LEU A 99 -17.06 15.52 27.83
CA LEU A 99 -16.41 16.44 26.87
C LEU A 99 -17.43 17.28 26.09
N THR A 100 -18.58 16.71 25.76
CA THR A 100 -19.67 17.39 25.03
C THR A 100 -20.66 18.11 25.94
N GLY A 101 -20.67 17.79 27.24
CA GLY A 101 -21.68 18.26 28.19
C GLY A 101 -23.07 17.62 28.02
N LEU A 102 -23.21 16.60 27.16
CA LEU A 102 -24.48 15.93 26.86
C LEU A 102 -24.78 14.76 27.81
N GLY A 103 -23.77 14.23 28.49
CA GLY A 103 -23.82 12.93 29.17
C GLY A 103 -23.97 11.75 28.19
N ALA A 104 -23.78 10.51 28.67
CA ALA A 104 -23.79 9.33 27.79
C ALA A 104 -25.08 9.18 26.97
N GLN A 105 -26.26 9.33 27.60
CA GLN A 105 -27.53 9.22 26.87
C GLN A 105 -27.71 10.35 25.83
N GLY A 106 -27.23 11.56 26.12
CA GLY A 106 -27.26 12.66 25.17
C GLY A 106 -26.37 12.40 23.95
N VAL A 107 -25.19 11.80 24.16
CA VAL A 107 -24.30 11.35 23.06
C VAL A 107 -24.99 10.30 22.19
N ILE A 108 -25.66 9.31 22.80
CA ILE A 108 -26.42 8.29 22.06
C ILE A 108 -27.52 8.95 21.21
N ASN A 109 -28.29 9.86 21.80
CA ASN A 109 -29.38 10.55 21.12
C ASN A 109 -28.85 11.42 19.96
N ALA A 110 -27.73 12.12 20.17
CA ALA A 110 -27.10 12.94 19.13
C ALA A 110 -26.51 12.08 18.00
N HIS A 111 -25.92 10.93 18.31
CA HIS A 111 -25.30 10.05 17.30
C HIS A 111 -26.35 9.32 16.46
N THR A 112 -27.47 8.91 17.08
CA THR A 112 -28.59 8.25 16.38
C THR A 112 -29.59 9.22 15.76
N GLY A 113 -29.62 10.49 16.19
CA GLY A 113 -30.59 11.50 15.78
C GLY A 113 -30.27 12.22 14.47
N GLN A 114 -29.14 11.92 13.83
CA GLN A 114 -28.69 12.57 12.60
C GLN A 114 -28.25 11.56 11.55
N GLN A 115 -28.26 11.97 10.29
CA GLN A 115 -27.58 11.22 9.23
C GLN A 115 -26.11 11.61 9.18
N TRP A 116 -25.29 10.64 8.82
CA TRP A 116 -23.87 10.84 8.63
C TRP A 116 -23.52 10.62 7.16
N ARG A 117 -22.73 11.50 6.57
CA ARG A 117 -22.26 11.35 5.18
C ARG A 117 -20.86 10.76 5.19
N ALA A 118 -20.63 9.69 4.43
CA ALA A 118 -19.30 9.17 4.19
C ALA A 118 -18.55 10.11 3.25
N THR A 119 -17.53 10.78 3.77
CA THR A 119 -16.82 11.86 3.06
C THR A 119 -15.65 11.30 2.26
N PHE A 120 -14.80 10.51 2.91
CA PHE A 120 -13.67 9.83 2.29
C PHE A 120 -13.31 8.55 3.04
N GLY A 121 -12.52 7.68 2.39
CA GLY A 121 -11.94 6.48 2.99
C GLY A 121 -10.43 6.62 3.20
N GLY A 122 -9.69 5.52 3.17
CA GLY A 122 -8.23 5.59 3.01
C GLY A 122 -7.38 5.22 4.23
N PHE A 123 -7.96 5.04 5.42
CA PHE A 123 -7.21 4.60 6.60
C PHE A 123 -6.92 3.09 6.58
N ALA A 124 -7.93 2.29 6.21
CA ALA A 124 -7.85 0.85 6.03
C ALA A 124 -9.00 0.42 5.10
N PRO A 125 -8.94 -0.80 4.50
CA PRO A 125 -10.04 -1.29 3.67
C PRO A 125 -11.38 -1.24 4.38
N GLY A 126 -12.34 -0.50 3.81
CA GLY A 126 -13.68 -0.35 4.37
C GLY A 126 -13.82 0.65 5.52
N PHE A 127 -12.76 1.38 5.89
CA PHE A 127 -12.86 2.49 6.84
C PHE A 127 -13.36 3.74 6.11
N ALA A 128 -14.44 4.33 6.61
CA ALA A 128 -15.02 5.56 6.08
C ALA A 128 -15.10 6.64 7.19
N TYR A 129 -14.67 7.85 6.86
CA TYR A 129 -14.84 9.02 7.70
C TYR A 129 -16.26 9.55 7.49
N LEU A 130 -17.03 9.66 8.57
CA LEU A 130 -18.44 10.02 8.52
C LEU A 130 -18.63 11.41 9.14
N LEU A 131 -19.17 12.35 8.38
CA LEU A 131 -19.48 13.70 8.85
C LEU A 131 -20.97 13.83 9.17
N GLY A 132 -21.29 14.36 10.34
CA GLY A 132 -22.66 14.59 10.78
C GLY A 132 -23.35 15.75 10.05
N GLU A 133 -24.68 15.79 10.12
CA GLU A 133 -25.47 16.95 9.68
C GLU A 133 -25.33 18.14 10.64
N ASN A 134 -24.92 17.89 11.88
CA ASN A 134 -24.64 18.89 12.89
C ASN A 134 -23.25 18.69 13.51
N THR A 135 -22.85 19.62 14.38
CA THR A 135 -21.54 19.64 15.03
C THR A 135 -21.61 19.28 16.52
N ASP A 136 -22.70 18.66 16.97
CA ASP A 136 -22.98 18.41 18.40
C ASP A 136 -21.99 17.39 19.03
N LEU A 137 -21.32 16.59 18.21
CA LEU A 137 -20.43 15.51 18.62
C LEU A 137 -18.96 15.75 18.25
N GLN A 138 -18.51 17.01 18.31
CA GLN A 138 -17.12 17.34 18.08
C GLN A 138 -16.26 17.07 19.33
N VAL A 139 -15.37 16.07 19.28
CA VAL A 139 -14.52 15.69 20.42
C VAL A 139 -13.07 15.45 20.00
N PRO A 140 -12.07 15.85 20.81
CA PRO A 140 -10.68 15.58 20.48
C PRO A 140 -10.37 14.08 20.51
N ARG A 141 -9.33 13.69 19.75
CA ARG A 141 -8.67 12.40 19.91
C ARG A 141 -8.13 12.26 21.34
N ARG A 142 -7.93 11.03 21.78
CA ARG A 142 -7.18 10.72 23.00
C ARG A 142 -5.75 11.25 22.86
N GLU A 143 -5.20 11.78 23.96
CA GLU A 143 -3.80 12.21 24.02
C GLU A 143 -2.83 11.06 23.76
N SER A 144 -3.13 9.88 24.29
CA SER A 144 -2.40 8.64 24.02
C SER A 144 -3.28 7.67 23.22
N PRO A 145 -2.87 7.29 21.99
CA PRO A 145 -3.63 6.33 21.20
C PRO A 145 -3.59 4.94 21.82
N ARG A 146 -4.65 4.15 21.60
CA ARG A 146 -4.66 2.72 21.94
C ARG A 146 -3.74 1.98 20.98
N THR A 147 -2.99 1.03 21.51
CA THR A 147 -2.24 0.06 20.70
C THR A 147 -3.16 -0.88 19.92
N GLN A 148 -4.38 -1.09 20.42
CA GLN A 148 -5.35 -1.99 19.83
C GLN A 148 -6.79 -1.46 20.04
N VAL A 149 -7.48 -1.21 18.93
CA VAL A 149 -8.91 -0.92 18.85
C VAL A 149 -9.58 -2.14 18.21
N PRO A 150 -10.60 -2.76 18.84
CA PRO A 150 -11.28 -3.92 18.28
C PRO A 150 -11.99 -3.64 16.94
N THR A 151 -12.13 -4.69 16.12
CA THR A 151 -13.01 -4.67 14.94
C THR A 151 -14.44 -4.36 15.35
N GLY A 152 -15.13 -3.55 14.56
CA GLY A 152 -16.52 -3.14 14.81
C GLY A 152 -16.67 -2.03 15.83
N SER A 153 -15.59 -1.52 16.44
CA SER A 153 -15.68 -0.36 17.33
C SER A 153 -16.21 0.87 16.59
N VAL A 154 -17.20 1.53 17.17
CA VAL A 154 -17.78 2.80 16.71
C VAL A 154 -17.16 3.92 17.51
N ALA A 155 -16.64 4.94 16.84
CA ALA A 155 -15.80 5.94 17.48
C ALA A 155 -16.00 7.36 16.93
N LEU A 156 -15.63 8.36 17.74
CA LEU A 156 -15.63 9.78 17.40
C LEU A 156 -14.23 10.40 17.53
N ALA A 157 -13.88 11.29 16.60
CA ALA A 157 -12.71 12.17 16.71
C ALA A 157 -12.80 13.38 15.76
N GLY A 158 -12.47 14.56 16.28
CA GLY A 158 -12.74 15.82 15.59
C GLY A 158 -14.24 15.92 15.32
N GLU A 159 -14.58 16.23 14.07
CA GLU A 159 -15.95 16.30 13.55
C GLU A 159 -16.48 14.94 13.02
N TYR A 160 -15.67 13.88 13.07
CA TYR A 160 -15.96 12.61 12.41
C TYR A 160 -16.47 11.53 13.37
N SER A 161 -17.39 10.72 12.87
CA SER A 161 -17.66 9.36 13.35
C SER A 161 -17.07 8.33 12.38
N ALA A 162 -16.81 7.11 12.87
CA ALA A 162 -16.35 6.00 12.03
C ALA A 162 -16.63 4.65 12.70
N VAL A 163 -16.54 3.58 11.91
CA VAL A 163 -16.51 2.20 12.41
C VAL A 163 -15.20 1.55 11.97
N TYR A 164 -14.46 0.99 12.92
CA TYR A 164 -13.20 0.28 12.64
C TYR A 164 -13.50 -1.06 11.94
N PRO A 165 -13.11 -1.26 10.66
CA PRO A 165 -13.43 -2.48 9.90
C PRO A 165 -12.56 -3.67 10.31
N ARG A 166 -11.47 -3.41 11.02
CA ARG A 166 -10.52 -4.40 11.53
C ARG A 166 -9.85 -3.87 12.79
N GLN A 167 -9.13 -4.77 13.46
CA GLN A 167 -8.29 -4.40 14.58
C GLN A 167 -7.08 -3.57 14.13
N SER A 168 -6.88 -2.41 14.75
CA SER A 168 -5.75 -1.51 14.48
C SER A 168 -5.43 -0.65 15.71
N PRO A 169 -4.24 -0.03 15.81
CA PRO A 169 -4.04 1.08 16.73
C PRO A 169 -4.98 2.25 16.41
N GLY A 170 -5.29 3.10 17.39
CA GLY A 170 -6.19 4.24 17.17
C GLY A 170 -6.40 5.11 18.41
N GLY A 171 -6.48 6.43 18.19
CA GLY A 171 -6.72 7.43 19.23
C GLY A 171 -8.15 7.95 19.30
N TRP A 172 -9.10 7.38 18.56
CA TRP A 172 -10.49 7.86 18.58
C TRP A 172 -11.21 7.42 19.86
N GLN A 173 -12.21 8.21 20.25
CA GLN A 173 -13.03 7.94 21.42
C GLN A 173 -14.07 6.88 21.08
N LEU A 174 -14.02 5.71 21.73
CA LEU A 174 -14.89 4.58 21.45
C LEU A 174 -16.23 4.75 22.19
N ILE A 175 -17.32 4.88 21.44
CA ILE A 175 -18.67 5.11 21.99
C ILE A 175 -19.56 3.86 21.93
N GLY A 176 -19.15 2.83 21.18
CA GLY A 176 -19.88 1.57 21.08
C GLY A 176 -19.21 0.55 20.19
N HIS A 177 -19.93 -0.51 19.85
CA HIS A 177 -19.53 -1.47 18.83
C HIS A 177 -20.72 -1.91 17.96
N THR A 178 -20.40 -2.46 16.79
CA THR A 178 -21.34 -3.14 15.89
C THR A 178 -20.82 -4.50 15.48
N ASN A 179 -21.73 -5.45 15.23
CA ASN A 179 -21.40 -6.75 14.65
C ASN A 179 -21.47 -6.74 13.12
N VAL A 180 -21.83 -5.61 12.51
CA VAL A 180 -21.89 -5.46 11.06
C VAL A 180 -20.46 -5.49 10.51
N ALA A 181 -20.19 -6.36 9.55
CA ALA A 181 -18.89 -6.40 8.86
C ALA A 181 -18.80 -5.27 7.83
N LEU A 182 -17.87 -4.34 8.01
CA LEU A 182 -17.68 -3.18 7.13
C LEU A 182 -16.92 -3.54 5.84
N TRP A 183 -16.10 -4.58 5.90
CA TRP A 183 -15.30 -5.10 4.79
C TRP A 183 -15.56 -6.59 4.60
N ASP A 184 -15.90 -7.00 3.38
CA ASP A 184 -16.22 -8.40 3.04
C ASP A 184 -16.01 -8.68 1.55
N LEU A 185 -14.96 -9.43 1.22
CA LEU A 185 -14.59 -9.78 -0.16
C LEU A 185 -15.63 -10.67 -0.87
N GLY A 186 -16.58 -11.28 -0.14
CA GLY A 186 -17.66 -12.07 -0.72
C GLY A 186 -18.82 -11.25 -1.28
N ARG A 187 -18.84 -9.94 -1.05
CA ARG A 187 -19.89 -9.03 -1.56
C ARG A 187 -19.54 -8.53 -2.96
N GLU A 188 -20.58 -8.14 -3.71
CA GLU A 188 -20.42 -7.39 -4.96
C GLU A 188 -19.58 -6.12 -4.76
N ASN A 189 -19.83 -5.41 -3.65
CA ASN A 189 -19.03 -4.27 -3.21
C ASN A 189 -18.41 -4.63 -1.84
N PRO A 190 -17.07 -4.79 -1.75
CA PRO A 190 -16.43 -5.23 -0.51
C PRO A 190 -16.63 -4.28 0.67
N ALA A 191 -16.58 -2.97 0.41
CA ALA A 191 -16.88 -1.95 1.41
C ALA A 191 -18.40 -1.77 1.56
N LEU A 192 -18.90 -1.91 2.79
CA LEU A 192 -20.32 -1.68 3.09
C LEU A 192 -20.71 -0.22 2.87
N ILE A 193 -19.86 0.68 3.35
CA ILE A 193 -19.97 2.14 3.24
C ILE A 193 -18.94 2.59 2.21
N ARG A 194 -19.38 3.37 1.23
CA ARG A 194 -18.49 3.98 0.22
C ARG A 194 -18.53 5.49 0.36
N PRO A 195 -17.54 6.22 -0.17
CA PRO A 195 -17.64 7.67 -0.31
C PRO A 195 -18.99 8.06 -0.93
N GLN A 196 -19.58 9.15 -0.43
CA GLN A 196 -20.93 9.67 -0.75
C GLN A 196 -22.13 8.87 -0.21
N ASP A 197 -21.95 7.67 0.36
CA ASP A 197 -23.05 6.98 1.05
C ASP A 197 -23.48 7.74 2.31
N ARG A 198 -24.73 7.54 2.73
CA ARG A 198 -25.27 8.05 4.00
C ARG A 198 -25.37 6.91 4.99
N VAL A 199 -25.12 7.21 6.25
CA VAL A 199 -25.16 6.25 7.35
C VAL A 199 -26.14 6.75 8.40
N GLN A 200 -27.06 5.87 8.80
CA GLN A 200 -27.95 6.07 9.93
C GLN A 200 -27.57 5.06 11.02
N PHE A 201 -27.05 5.55 12.14
CA PHE A 201 -26.85 4.71 13.30
C PHE A 201 -28.15 4.53 14.06
N ILE A 202 -28.40 3.31 14.54
CA ILE A 202 -29.53 2.99 15.40
C ILE A 202 -29.04 2.25 16.65
N ALA A 203 -29.56 2.62 17.81
CA ALA A 203 -29.19 1.97 19.06
C ALA A 203 -29.86 0.59 19.15
N SER A 204 -29.07 -0.47 19.31
CA SER A 204 -29.56 -1.82 19.54
C SER A 204 -29.51 -2.19 21.02
N ARG A 205 -30.55 -2.88 21.51
CA ARG A 205 -30.71 -3.30 22.91
C ARG A 205 -30.50 -4.80 23.15
N GLN A 206 -30.31 -5.61 22.10
CA GLN A 206 -30.20 -7.07 22.21
C GLN A 206 -28.91 -7.59 21.59
N ALA A 207 -27.93 -7.94 22.41
CA ALA A 207 -26.76 -8.66 21.96
C ALA A 207 -27.12 -10.12 21.68
N LEU A 208 -27.36 -10.46 20.42
CA LEU A 208 -27.25 -11.85 19.96
C LEU A 208 -25.85 -12.03 19.37
N THR A 209 -24.98 -12.66 20.14
CA THR A 209 -23.66 -13.09 19.66
C THR A 209 -23.87 -14.29 18.72
N VAL A 210 -23.95 -14.04 17.42
CA VAL A 210 -23.83 -15.11 16.43
C VAL A 210 -22.34 -15.44 16.33
N LYS A 211 -21.92 -16.52 17.01
CA LYS A 211 -20.65 -17.18 16.70
C LYS A 211 -20.79 -17.83 15.34
N THR A 212 -20.43 -17.12 14.28
CA THR A 212 -20.11 -17.78 13.01
C THR A 212 -18.80 -18.52 13.22
N ALA A 213 -18.88 -19.83 13.33
CA ALA A 213 -17.71 -20.69 13.22
C ALA A 213 -17.09 -20.43 11.85
N ALA A 214 -15.81 -20.03 11.85
CA ALA A 214 -15.03 -19.98 10.63
C ALA A 214 -15.09 -21.39 10.00
N SER A 215 -15.61 -21.44 8.78
CA SER A 215 -15.70 -22.65 7.98
C SER A 215 -14.30 -23.24 7.81
N ALA A 216 -14.26 -24.57 7.94
CA ALA A 216 -13.09 -25.41 7.97
C ALA A 216 -12.04 -25.04 6.92
N ALA A 217 -10.78 -25.14 7.33
CA ALA A 217 -9.66 -25.31 6.42
C ALA A 217 -10.03 -26.41 5.42
N THR A 218 -10.04 -26.04 4.14
CA THR A 218 -10.15 -27.01 3.06
C THR A 218 -8.96 -27.95 3.21
N GLU A 219 -9.25 -29.23 3.48
CA GLU A 219 -8.26 -30.29 3.37
C GLU A 219 -7.65 -30.20 1.97
N THR A 220 -6.34 -29.94 1.91
CA THR A 220 -5.60 -29.89 0.66
C THR A 220 -5.58 -31.31 0.10
N GLU A 221 -6.48 -31.59 -0.86
CA GLU A 221 -6.30 -32.73 -1.75
C GLU A 221 -4.87 -32.69 -2.32
N ALA A 222 -4.22 -33.85 -2.39
CA ALA A 222 -2.90 -33.94 -3.01
C ALA A 222 -2.97 -33.30 -4.40
N PRO A 223 -2.06 -32.37 -4.75
CA PRO A 223 -2.20 -31.59 -5.97
C PRO A 223 -2.19 -32.50 -7.20
N THR A 224 -3.32 -32.59 -7.88
CA THR A 224 -3.43 -33.26 -9.18
C THR A 224 -3.24 -32.22 -10.29
N GLY A 225 -2.00 -31.89 -10.62
CA GLY A 225 -1.72 -30.90 -11.68
C GLY A 225 -0.24 -30.60 -11.90
N THR A 226 0.03 -29.82 -12.95
CA THR A 226 1.36 -29.24 -13.26
C THR A 226 1.57 -27.98 -12.41
N GLY A 227 2.76 -27.78 -11.87
CA GLY A 227 3.07 -26.63 -11.03
C GLY A 227 4.31 -26.80 -10.16
N LEU A 228 4.35 -26.04 -9.07
CA LEU A 228 5.44 -26.07 -8.08
C LEU A 228 4.88 -26.39 -6.69
N ALA A 229 5.44 -27.39 -6.03
CA ALA A 229 5.24 -27.59 -4.60
C ALA A 229 6.30 -26.84 -3.80
N ILE A 230 5.88 -26.06 -2.79
CA ILE A 230 6.77 -25.34 -1.89
C ILE A 230 7.23 -26.29 -0.81
N LEU A 231 8.53 -26.58 -0.75
CA LEU A 231 9.11 -27.45 0.27
C LEU A 231 9.62 -26.65 1.47
N ASP A 232 10.28 -25.52 1.21
CA ASP A 232 10.69 -24.53 2.22
C ASP A 232 10.34 -23.14 1.66
N SER A 233 9.44 -22.44 2.34
CA SER A 233 8.99 -21.10 1.93
C SER A 233 9.96 -19.96 2.29
N GLY A 234 11.04 -20.26 2.99
CA GLY A 234 11.95 -19.24 3.52
C GLY A 234 11.31 -18.37 4.60
N LEU A 235 11.86 -17.17 4.80
CA LEU A 235 11.38 -16.23 5.82
C LEU A 235 9.98 -15.70 5.48
N GLN A 236 9.77 -15.33 4.22
CA GLN A 236 8.48 -14.90 3.70
C GLN A 236 8.48 -14.97 2.17
N SER A 237 7.52 -15.71 1.63
CA SER A 237 7.29 -15.82 0.19
C SER A 237 5.88 -15.40 -0.16
N LEU A 238 5.75 -14.40 -1.03
CA LEU A 238 4.47 -13.82 -1.43
C LEU A 238 4.27 -13.98 -2.92
N LEU A 239 3.02 -14.12 -3.35
CA LEU A 239 2.71 -13.89 -4.75
C LEU A 239 2.62 -12.40 -4.99
N GLN A 240 3.22 -11.92 -6.08
CA GLN A 240 3.22 -10.53 -6.46
C GLN A 240 3.08 -10.38 -7.98
N ASP A 241 2.05 -9.65 -8.41
CA ASP A 241 1.98 -9.03 -9.75
C ASP A 241 2.28 -7.52 -9.62
N THR A 242 1.80 -6.70 -10.55
CA THR A 242 1.97 -5.23 -10.49
C THR A 242 1.00 -4.54 -9.53
N GLY A 243 0.17 -5.30 -8.80
CA GLY A 243 -0.72 -4.80 -7.76
C GLY A 243 -2.16 -4.55 -8.22
N ARG A 244 -2.95 -3.88 -7.35
CA ARG A 244 -4.38 -3.59 -7.50
C ARG A 244 -4.66 -2.08 -7.50
N GLN A 245 -4.53 -1.44 -8.64
CA GLN A 245 -4.83 -0.01 -8.76
C GLN A 245 -6.35 0.26 -8.75
N GLY A 246 -6.76 1.47 -8.34
CA GLY A 246 -8.16 1.93 -8.45
C GLY A 246 -9.05 1.64 -7.24
N PHE A 247 -8.47 1.16 -6.12
CA PHE A 247 -9.20 0.89 -4.88
C PHE A 247 -8.77 1.80 -3.72
N GLY A 248 -7.97 2.85 -3.99
CA GLY A 248 -7.48 3.78 -2.97
C GLY A 248 -8.61 4.46 -2.20
N GLY A 249 -9.67 4.89 -2.88
CA GLY A 249 -10.85 5.48 -2.25
C GLY A 249 -11.57 4.57 -1.23
N LEU A 250 -11.35 3.25 -1.30
CA LEU A 250 -11.86 2.26 -0.33
C LEU A 250 -10.84 1.92 0.78
N GLY A 251 -9.66 2.53 0.74
CA GLY A 251 -8.56 2.26 1.66
C GLY A 251 -7.76 1.00 1.36
N VAL A 252 -7.81 0.49 0.13
CA VAL A 252 -7.02 -0.67 -0.30
C VAL A 252 -5.72 -0.20 -0.96
N PRO A 253 -4.54 -0.51 -0.38
CA PRO A 253 -3.26 -0.30 -1.03
C PRO A 253 -3.12 -1.07 -2.35
N ALA A 254 -2.38 -0.48 -3.28
CA ALA A 254 -2.09 -1.14 -4.55
C ALA A 254 -1.23 -2.39 -4.36
N SER A 255 -0.30 -2.40 -3.40
CA SER A 255 0.67 -3.50 -3.25
C SER A 255 1.41 -3.76 -4.57
N GLY A 256 1.76 -5.01 -4.86
CA GLY A 256 2.59 -5.37 -6.01
C GLY A 256 3.99 -5.80 -5.59
N ALA A 257 4.79 -6.23 -6.56
CA ALA A 257 6.21 -6.45 -6.34
C ALA A 257 6.87 -5.17 -5.78
N ALA A 258 7.70 -5.31 -4.74
CA ALA A 258 8.41 -4.17 -4.19
C ALA A 258 9.49 -3.65 -5.16
N ASP A 259 10.08 -4.55 -5.94
CA ASP A 259 11.04 -4.30 -7.01
C ASP A 259 10.42 -4.79 -8.33
N LEU A 260 9.80 -3.84 -9.05
CA LEU A 260 9.15 -4.08 -10.33
C LEU A 260 10.18 -4.39 -11.44
N ALA A 261 11.42 -3.91 -11.34
CA ALA A 261 12.44 -4.19 -12.33
C ALA A 261 12.76 -5.69 -12.39
N SER A 262 12.96 -6.31 -11.22
CA SER A 262 13.22 -7.74 -11.09
C SER A 262 11.99 -8.60 -11.40
N LEU A 263 10.78 -8.18 -11.02
CA LEU A 263 9.52 -8.81 -11.46
C LEU A 263 9.45 -8.88 -12.99
N HIS A 264 9.61 -7.73 -13.64
CA HIS A 264 9.49 -7.62 -15.09
C HIS A 264 10.59 -8.44 -15.78
N GLN A 265 11.81 -8.43 -15.26
CA GLN A 265 12.91 -9.25 -15.78
C GLN A 265 12.59 -10.74 -15.70
N ALA A 266 12.24 -11.24 -14.51
CA ALA A 266 11.95 -12.66 -14.31
C ALA A 266 10.82 -13.16 -15.24
N ASN A 267 9.74 -12.39 -15.38
CA ASN A 267 8.64 -12.72 -16.29
C ASN A 267 9.04 -12.72 -17.76
N ARG A 268 9.79 -11.71 -18.22
CA ARG A 268 10.26 -11.66 -19.61
C ARG A 268 11.14 -12.86 -19.95
N LEU A 269 12.04 -13.26 -19.04
CA LEU A 269 12.96 -14.38 -19.26
C LEU A 269 12.22 -15.69 -19.50
N VAL A 270 11.14 -15.97 -18.78
CA VAL A 270 10.32 -17.19 -18.99
C VAL A 270 9.29 -17.04 -20.12
N GLY A 271 9.21 -15.86 -20.73
CA GLY A 271 8.29 -15.53 -21.82
C GLY A 271 6.85 -15.29 -21.37
N ASN A 272 6.64 -14.80 -20.14
CA ASN A 272 5.35 -14.28 -19.65
C ASN A 272 5.19 -12.80 -20.04
N THR A 273 4.00 -12.23 -19.83
CA THR A 273 3.87 -10.75 -19.80
C THR A 273 4.61 -10.21 -18.58
N ALA A 274 5.24 -9.03 -18.69
CA ALA A 274 6.10 -8.48 -17.65
C ALA A 274 5.41 -8.34 -16.27
N ASP A 275 4.12 -8.10 -16.31
CA ASP A 275 3.16 -7.85 -15.24
C ASP A 275 2.45 -9.11 -14.71
N SER A 276 2.87 -10.29 -15.16
CA SER A 276 2.39 -11.57 -14.60
C SER A 276 2.81 -11.76 -13.14
N ALA A 277 2.03 -12.52 -12.38
CA ALA A 277 2.35 -12.80 -10.98
C ALA A 277 3.55 -13.76 -10.88
N CYS A 278 4.46 -13.48 -9.95
CA CYS A 278 5.59 -14.34 -9.61
C CYS A 278 5.70 -14.50 -8.08
N ILE A 279 6.66 -15.31 -7.62
CA ILE A 279 6.98 -15.41 -6.19
C ILE A 279 8.02 -14.33 -5.86
N GLU A 280 7.67 -13.40 -4.98
CA GLU A 280 8.64 -12.53 -4.30
C GLU A 280 9.08 -13.22 -2.99
N ASN A 281 10.36 -13.56 -2.89
CA ASN A 281 10.97 -14.15 -1.70
C ASN A 281 11.82 -13.12 -0.96
N LEU A 282 11.50 -12.87 0.30
CA LEU A 282 12.32 -12.05 1.20
C LEU A 282 13.49 -12.89 1.70
N THR A 283 14.73 -12.40 1.54
CA THR A 283 16.00 -13.03 1.90
C THR A 283 15.87 -14.28 2.77
N GLY A 284 16.28 -15.42 2.24
CA GLY A 284 16.20 -16.69 2.92
C GLY A 284 16.35 -17.82 1.92
N ARG A 285 16.63 -19.02 2.44
CA ARG A 285 16.60 -20.22 1.62
C ARG A 285 15.17 -20.48 1.14
N MET A 286 15.01 -20.98 -0.08
CA MET A 286 13.73 -21.47 -0.59
C MET A 286 13.96 -22.76 -1.34
N SER A 287 13.08 -23.74 -1.16
CA SER A 287 13.15 -25.02 -1.84
C SER A 287 11.81 -25.35 -2.50
N LEU A 288 11.84 -25.79 -3.76
CA LEU A 288 10.67 -26.03 -4.60
C LEU A 288 10.81 -27.36 -5.34
N LEU A 289 9.71 -28.10 -5.50
CA LEU A 289 9.65 -29.33 -6.29
C LEU A 289 8.77 -29.12 -7.53
N ALA A 290 9.26 -29.51 -8.70
CA ALA A 290 8.48 -29.47 -9.93
C ALA A 290 7.50 -30.63 -10.03
N HIS A 291 6.26 -30.31 -10.43
CA HIS A 291 5.27 -31.25 -10.92
C HIS A 291 5.01 -30.95 -12.40
N GLY A 292 5.42 -31.84 -13.29
CA GLY A 292 5.57 -31.58 -14.72
C GLY A 292 6.80 -30.72 -15.04
N ASP A 293 7.25 -30.77 -16.29
CA ASP A 293 8.39 -29.96 -16.76
C ASP A 293 8.05 -28.47 -16.76
N GLN A 294 8.91 -27.67 -16.13
CA GLN A 294 8.76 -26.21 -15.98
C GLN A 294 9.93 -25.44 -16.59
N VAL A 295 9.67 -24.19 -16.96
CA VAL A 295 10.70 -23.19 -17.29
C VAL A 295 10.62 -22.07 -16.27
N LEU A 296 11.71 -21.83 -15.57
CA LEU A 296 11.81 -20.85 -14.48
C LEU A 296 12.87 -19.79 -14.78
N ALA A 297 12.77 -18.65 -14.11
CA ALA A 297 13.84 -17.68 -13.98
C ALA A 297 13.81 -17.06 -12.58
N VAL A 298 14.98 -16.78 -12.01
CA VAL A 298 15.14 -16.10 -10.73
C VAL A 298 15.96 -14.83 -10.95
N CYS A 299 15.42 -13.70 -10.53
CA CYS A 299 16.04 -12.37 -10.63
C CYS A 299 16.04 -11.64 -9.28
N GLY A 300 16.67 -10.47 -9.22
CA GLY A 300 16.75 -9.66 -8.00
C GLY A 300 17.90 -10.11 -7.10
N ALA A 301 17.66 -10.21 -5.78
CA ALA A 301 18.69 -10.55 -4.79
C ALA A 301 19.46 -11.82 -5.13
N GLU A 302 20.79 -11.75 -4.99
CA GLU A 302 21.68 -12.81 -5.43
C GLU A 302 21.49 -14.07 -4.58
N ALA A 303 21.39 -15.19 -5.29
CA ALA A 303 21.28 -16.51 -4.74
C ALA A 303 22.02 -17.51 -5.62
N ARG A 304 22.61 -18.51 -4.98
CA ARG A 304 23.07 -19.72 -5.64
C ARG A 304 21.86 -20.62 -5.89
N LEU A 305 21.71 -21.10 -7.13
CA LEU A 305 20.56 -21.91 -7.56
C LEU A 305 21.03 -23.32 -7.88
N VAL A 306 20.61 -24.29 -7.08
CA VAL A 306 21.03 -25.69 -7.22
C VAL A 306 19.81 -26.56 -7.55
N ILE A 307 19.93 -27.39 -8.58
CA ILE A 307 18.89 -28.35 -8.96
C ILE A 307 19.35 -29.77 -8.61
N THR A 308 18.61 -30.43 -7.73
CA THR A 308 18.75 -31.84 -7.40
C THR A 308 17.83 -32.68 -8.30
N PRO A 309 18.33 -33.76 -8.95
CA PRO A 309 17.52 -34.67 -9.76
C PRO A 309 16.37 -35.32 -8.99
N ALA A 310 15.37 -35.80 -9.73
CA ALA A 310 14.27 -36.56 -9.17
C ALA A 310 14.77 -37.83 -8.45
N ALA A 311 14.06 -38.23 -7.38
CA ALA A 311 14.41 -39.43 -6.64
C ALA A 311 14.38 -40.67 -7.56
N GLY A 312 15.50 -41.40 -7.62
CA GLY A 312 15.67 -42.56 -8.51
C GLY A 312 16.12 -42.24 -9.93
N ASP A 313 16.44 -40.97 -10.25
CA ASP A 313 17.12 -40.60 -11.48
C ASP A 313 18.63 -40.81 -11.35
N ASP A 314 19.12 -41.95 -11.86
CA ASP A 314 20.55 -42.29 -11.87
C ASP A 314 21.31 -41.71 -13.09
N LEU A 315 20.63 -40.98 -13.98
CA LEU A 315 21.22 -40.43 -15.21
C LEU A 315 21.69 -38.99 -15.05
N ARG A 316 21.01 -38.21 -14.22
CA ARG A 316 21.31 -36.79 -14.00
C ARG A 316 22.08 -36.60 -12.69
N ALA A 317 22.95 -35.60 -12.67
CA ALA A 317 23.64 -35.15 -11.47
C ALA A 317 23.08 -33.80 -11.00
N GLU A 318 23.39 -33.43 -9.76
CA GLU A 318 23.15 -32.08 -9.28
C GLU A 318 23.79 -31.05 -10.20
N ARG A 319 23.07 -29.96 -10.49
CA ARG A 319 23.56 -28.88 -11.35
C ARG A 319 23.27 -27.51 -10.75
N GLU A 320 24.17 -26.58 -11.01
CA GLU A 320 23.97 -25.17 -10.70
C GLU A 320 23.43 -24.45 -11.94
N VAL A 321 22.45 -23.56 -11.76
CA VAL A 321 21.88 -22.74 -12.83
C VAL A 321 22.11 -21.26 -12.54
N CYS A 322 22.15 -20.44 -13.60
CA CYS A 322 22.39 -19.01 -13.45
C CYS A 322 21.12 -18.26 -13.02
N MET A 323 21.29 -17.26 -12.17
CA MET A 323 20.31 -16.17 -12.04
C MET A 323 20.22 -15.36 -13.34
N ASP A 324 19.15 -14.57 -13.45
CA ASP A 324 18.91 -13.64 -14.57
C ASP A 324 18.90 -14.33 -15.95
N ALA A 325 18.66 -15.64 -15.98
CA ALA A 325 18.53 -16.44 -17.18
C ALA A 325 17.42 -17.50 -17.00
N PRO A 326 16.73 -17.89 -18.09
CA PRO A 326 15.75 -18.97 -18.01
C PRO A 326 16.44 -20.33 -17.92
N PHE A 327 15.88 -21.23 -17.13
CA PHE A 327 16.34 -22.61 -17.01
C PHE A 327 15.17 -23.59 -16.90
N ALA A 328 15.41 -24.84 -17.28
CA ALA A 328 14.44 -25.92 -17.14
C ALA A 328 14.56 -26.56 -15.75
N LEU A 329 13.39 -26.80 -15.13
CA LEU A 329 13.23 -27.64 -13.95
C LEU A 329 12.28 -28.77 -14.33
N LEU A 330 12.81 -29.98 -14.48
CA LEU A 330 12.08 -31.14 -15.01
C LEU A 330 11.19 -31.77 -13.94
N ASP A 331 10.20 -32.54 -14.36
CA ASP A 331 9.30 -33.25 -13.44
C ASP A 331 10.06 -34.01 -12.35
N GLY A 332 9.68 -33.78 -11.08
CA GLY A 332 10.29 -34.38 -9.91
C GLY A 332 11.64 -33.79 -9.47
N GLU A 333 12.23 -32.85 -10.22
CA GLU A 333 13.44 -32.15 -9.78
C GLU A 333 13.14 -31.11 -8.68
N ARG A 334 14.11 -30.94 -7.77
CA ARG A 334 14.06 -29.93 -6.72
C ARG A 334 15.00 -28.77 -7.04
N LEU A 335 14.50 -27.54 -6.94
CA LEU A 335 15.30 -26.31 -6.96
C LEU A 335 15.51 -25.81 -5.54
N ASP A 336 16.75 -25.59 -5.15
CA ASP A 336 17.16 -24.92 -3.92
C ASP A 336 17.77 -23.55 -4.25
N LEU A 337 17.24 -22.50 -3.62
CA LEU A 337 17.75 -21.13 -3.67
C LEU A 337 18.48 -20.83 -2.37
N GLU A 338 19.78 -20.54 -2.43
CA GLU A 338 20.62 -20.21 -1.28
C GLU A 338 21.10 -18.75 -1.39
N PRO A 339 20.69 -17.82 -0.51
CA PRO A 339 21.06 -16.41 -0.63
C PRO A 339 22.58 -16.20 -0.43
N THR A 340 23.20 -15.35 -1.25
CA THR A 340 24.65 -15.05 -1.16
C THR A 340 24.95 -13.78 -0.34
N GLY A 341 23.93 -13.01 0.02
CA GLY A 341 24.02 -11.83 0.89
C GLY A 341 23.93 -10.48 0.18
N ASN A 342 23.78 -10.44 -1.15
CA ASN A 342 23.59 -9.19 -1.92
C ASN A 342 22.12 -9.00 -2.32
N GLY A 343 21.57 -7.83 -2.02
CA GLY A 343 20.13 -7.55 -2.20
C GLY A 343 19.26 -8.14 -1.09
N LEU A 344 17.95 -7.89 -1.17
CA LEU A 344 16.98 -8.26 -0.14
C LEU A 344 15.82 -9.12 -0.64
N ARG A 345 15.43 -9.00 -1.92
CA ARG A 345 14.26 -9.70 -2.48
C ARG A 345 14.60 -10.36 -3.80
N SER A 346 14.34 -11.66 -3.92
CA SER A 346 14.43 -12.37 -5.19
C SER A 346 13.05 -12.65 -5.76
N TYR A 347 12.96 -12.74 -7.08
CA TYR A 347 11.72 -12.92 -7.83
C TYR A 347 11.84 -14.16 -8.69
N LEU A 348 11.02 -15.17 -8.39
CA LEU A 348 10.95 -16.42 -9.13
C LEU A 348 9.71 -16.44 -10.00
N SER A 349 9.92 -16.40 -11.31
CA SER A 349 8.85 -16.55 -12.29
C SER A 349 8.84 -17.95 -12.88
N ILE A 350 7.63 -18.44 -13.13
CA ILE A 350 7.35 -19.72 -13.80
C ILE A 350 6.61 -19.44 -15.09
N ARG A 351 7.04 -20.08 -16.19
CA ARG A 351 6.41 -19.94 -17.50
C ARG A 351 4.95 -20.40 -17.44
N GLY A 352 4.04 -19.55 -17.90
CA GLY A 352 2.61 -19.83 -17.92
C GLY A 352 1.85 -18.99 -16.91
N LYS A 353 0.67 -19.47 -16.50
CA LYS A 353 -0.25 -18.72 -15.64
C LYS A 353 -0.48 -19.46 -14.33
N ILE A 354 -0.21 -18.78 -13.22
CA ILE A 354 -0.56 -19.24 -11.87
C ILE A 354 -2.09 -19.26 -11.74
N GLN A 355 -2.66 -20.43 -11.46
CA GLN A 355 -4.10 -20.70 -11.42
C GLN A 355 -4.63 -20.54 -9.99
N LEU A 356 -4.55 -19.32 -9.46
CA LEU A 356 -5.12 -18.96 -8.16
C LEU A 356 -6.18 -17.86 -8.30
N PRO A 357 -7.17 -17.79 -7.40
CA PRO A 357 -8.17 -16.73 -7.41
C PRO A 357 -7.51 -15.36 -7.22
N ARG A 358 -7.84 -14.42 -8.12
CA ARG A 358 -7.45 -13.01 -7.99
C ARG A 358 -8.37 -12.30 -7.01
N ILE A 359 -7.79 -11.56 -6.07
CA ILE A 359 -8.53 -10.74 -5.11
C ILE A 359 -8.42 -9.29 -5.57
N LEU A 360 -9.57 -8.68 -5.87
CA LEU A 360 -9.65 -7.33 -6.47
C LEU A 360 -8.80 -7.22 -7.75
N GLY A 361 -8.84 -8.26 -8.59
CA GLY A 361 -8.13 -8.30 -9.88
C GLY A 361 -6.65 -8.68 -9.81
N SER A 362 -6.05 -8.82 -8.62
CA SER A 362 -4.61 -9.05 -8.44
C SER A 362 -4.31 -10.33 -7.66
N LEU A 363 -3.13 -10.92 -7.90
CA LEU A 363 -2.54 -12.00 -7.10
C LEU A 363 -1.53 -11.52 -6.06
N SER A 364 -1.31 -10.20 -5.95
CA SER A 364 -0.41 -9.65 -4.95
C SER A 364 -0.86 -9.92 -3.52
N THR A 365 0.06 -9.98 -2.58
CA THR A 365 -0.26 -9.97 -1.14
C THR A 365 0.09 -8.61 -0.55
N ASP A 366 -0.92 -7.92 -0.01
CA ASP A 366 -0.74 -6.71 0.80
C ASP A 366 -0.57 -7.09 2.27
N THR A 367 0.64 -6.91 2.78
CA THR A 367 0.98 -7.24 4.17
C THR A 367 0.45 -6.25 5.19
N LEU A 368 0.18 -5.00 4.81
CA LEU A 368 -0.40 -4.00 5.69
C LEU A 368 -1.88 -4.31 5.93
N SER A 369 -2.64 -4.50 4.85
CA SER A 369 -4.09 -4.63 4.94
C SER A 369 -4.60 -6.08 5.05
N GLY A 370 -3.76 -7.06 4.69
CA GLY A 370 -4.15 -8.47 4.63
C GLY A 370 -5.01 -8.83 3.41
N VAL A 371 -4.96 -8.01 2.36
CA VAL A 371 -5.70 -8.23 1.10
C VAL A 371 -4.82 -8.97 0.10
N GLY A 372 -5.37 -10.02 -0.51
CA GLY A 372 -4.63 -10.88 -1.46
C GLY A 372 -4.47 -12.31 -0.96
N PRO A 373 -3.81 -13.17 -1.74
CA PRO A 373 -3.49 -14.52 -1.31
C PRO A 373 -2.66 -14.50 -0.02
N ALA A 374 -2.82 -15.54 0.82
CA ALA A 374 -1.97 -15.72 1.99
C ALA A 374 -0.50 -15.94 1.54
N PRO A 375 0.49 -15.61 2.41
CA PRO A 375 1.88 -15.99 2.18
C PRO A 375 2.00 -17.49 1.89
N LEU A 376 2.93 -17.84 1.00
CA LEU A 376 3.25 -19.23 0.73
C LEU A 376 3.89 -19.86 1.97
N MET A 377 3.46 -21.07 2.27
CA MET A 377 3.93 -21.88 3.40
C MET A 377 4.49 -23.20 2.88
N ASP A 378 5.32 -23.87 3.68
CA ASP A 378 5.73 -25.26 3.42
C ASP A 378 4.51 -26.14 3.14
N GLY A 379 4.57 -26.93 2.06
CA GLY A 379 3.47 -27.76 1.58
C GLY A 379 2.46 -27.03 0.68
N SER A 380 2.61 -25.72 0.44
CA SER A 380 1.77 -25.02 -0.55
C SER A 380 2.01 -25.57 -1.95
N PHE A 381 0.99 -25.53 -2.80
CA PHE A 381 1.11 -25.89 -4.21
C PHE A 381 0.66 -24.73 -5.10
N LEU A 382 1.50 -24.38 -6.08
CA LEU A 382 1.22 -23.38 -7.09
C LEU A 382 0.85 -24.05 -8.41
N PRO A 383 -0.46 -24.19 -8.72
CA PRO A 383 -0.87 -24.75 -10.00
C PRO A 383 -0.53 -23.80 -11.14
N VAL A 384 0.08 -24.33 -12.20
CA VAL A 384 0.46 -23.54 -13.38
C VAL A 384 -0.09 -24.19 -14.64
N SER A 385 -0.82 -23.39 -15.41
CA SER A 385 -1.22 -23.76 -16.77
C SER A 385 -0.20 -23.27 -17.78
N LEU A 386 0.00 -24.05 -18.84
CA LEU A 386 0.80 -23.62 -20.00
C LEU A 386 0.29 -22.28 -20.57
N PRO A 387 1.18 -21.45 -21.14
CA PRO A 387 0.77 -20.20 -21.79
C PRO A 387 -0.15 -20.49 -22.98
N GLU A 388 -1.19 -19.67 -23.15
CA GLU A 388 -2.17 -19.80 -24.24
C GLU A 388 -1.57 -19.49 -25.63
N ASN A 389 -0.48 -18.71 -25.67
CA ASN A 389 0.20 -18.27 -26.90
C ASN A 389 1.66 -18.73 -26.93
N LEU A 390 2.21 -18.87 -28.15
CA LEU A 390 3.62 -19.19 -28.38
C LEU A 390 4.52 -17.95 -28.12
N GLN A 391 4.65 -17.56 -26.86
CA GLN A 391 5.59 -16.50 -26.44
C GLN A 391 7.02 -17.04 -26.34
N ILE A 392 7.97 -16.27 -26.84
CA ILE A 392 9.40 -16.66 -26.89
C ILE A 392 10.00 -16.56 -25.48
N VAL A 393 10.82 -17.55 -25.11
CA VAL A 393 11.64 -17.54 -23.89
C VAL A 393 12.87 -16.66 -24.13
N GLY A 394 13.26 -15.85 -23.15
CA GLY A 394 14.36 -14.90 -23.26
C GLY A 394 15.76 -15.54 -23.31
N GLN A 395 16.77 -14.69 -23.39
CA GLN A 395 18.17 -15.02 -23.13
C GLN A 395 18.59 -14.39 -21.81
N GLY A 396 19.71 -14.84 -21.22
CA GLY A 396 20.23 -14.23 -20.00
C GLY A 396 20.40 -12.71 -20.12
N GLU A 397 19.95 -11.98 -19.11
CA GLU A 397 20.02 -10.52 -19.01
C GLU A 397 21.00 -10.09 -17.89
N PRO A 398 21.57 -8.87 -17.93
CA PRO A 398 22.32 -8.34 -16.80
C PRO A 398 21.42 -8.13 -15.57
N SER A 399 21.97 -8.34 -14.37
CA SER A 399 21.25 -8.09 -13.11
C SER A 399 20.76 -6.64 -12.99
N THR A 400 19.55 -6.49 -12.45
CA THR A 400 18.92 -5.21 -12.08
C THR A 400 19.32 -4.71 -10.69
N LEU A 401 20.09 -5.50 -9.93
CA LEU A 401 20.43 -5.14 -8.55
C LEU A 401 21.17 -3.80 -8.47
N PRO A 402 20.77 -2.93 -7.53
CA PRO A 402 21.50 -1.69 -7.31
C PRO A 402 22.88 -2.00 -6.75
N ARG A 403 23.85 -1.16 -7.12
CA ARG A 403 25.21 -1.21 -6.57
C ARG A 403 25.47 0.08 -5.80
N PRO A 404 26.08 0.00 -4.61
CA PRO A 404 26.52 1.21 -3.92
C PRO A 404 27.63 1.91 -4.70
N ASP A 405 27.88 3.18 -4.35
CA ASP A 405 29.03 3.93 -4.82
C ASP A 405 30.36 3.38 -4.28
N ALA A 406 31.47 4.03 -4.63
CA ALA A 406 32.81 3.62 -4.23
C ALA A 406 33.02 3.62 -2.70
N GLU A 407 32.20 4.39 -1.98
CA GLU A 407 32.18 4.51 -0.53
C GLU A 407 31.21 3.53 0.15
N GLY A 408 30.53 2.67 -0.61
CA GLY A 408 29.57 1.70 -0.08
C GLY A 408 28.20 2.30 0.24
N CYS A 409 27.87 3.47 -0.31
CA CYS A 409 26.60 4.18 -0.09
C CYS A 409 25.67 4.06 -1.31
N TYR A 410 24.39 3.76 -1.09
CA TYR A 410 23.39 3.79 -2.14
C TYR A 410 22.90 5.22 -2.38
N VAL A 411 22.57 5.56 -3.62
CA VAL A 411 22.06 6.88 -3.99
C VAL A 411 20.64 6.74 -4.53
N LEU A 412 19.69 7.45 -3.93
CA LEU A 412 18.31 7.52 -4.41
C LEU A 412 17.97 8.95 -4.79
N ARG A 413 17.43 9.15 -5.99
CA ARG A 413 16.99 10.47 -6.47
C ARG A 413 15.59 10.78 -5.98
N VAL A 414 15.38 12.02 -5.55
CA VAL A 414 14.13 12.49 -4.97
C VAL A 414 13.63 13.77 -5.62
N GLN A 415 12.33 13.98 -5.58
CA GLN A 415 11.67 15.26 -5.83
C GLN A 415 11.22 15.85 -4.50
N ALA A 416 11.39 17.16 -4.30
CA ALA A 416 10.91 17.84 -3.09
C ALA A 416 9.37 17.81 -2.98
N GLY A 417 8.89 17.79 -1.73
CA GLY A 417 7.48 17.88 -1.39
C GLY A 417 6.72 16.55 -1.42
N PRO A 418 5.39 16.60 -1.21
CA PRO A 418 4.53 17.80 -1.26
C PRO A 418 4.52 18.71 -0.01
N ARG A 419 5.24 18.36 1.08
CA ARG A 419 5.23 19.08 2.36
C ARG A 419 6.63 19.48 2.83
N ASP A 420 7.54 19.79 1.90
CA ASP A 420 8.87 20.31 2.22
C ASP A 420 8.81 21.65 2.99
N ASP A 421 7.74 22.42 2.79
CA ASP A 421 7.43 23.65 3.52
C ASP A 421 7.25 23.46 5.05
N TRP A 422 7.04 22.23 5.53
CA TRP A 422 7.01 21.90 6.96
C TRP A 422 8.39 21.87 7.62
N PHE A 423 9.48 21.87 6.85
CA PHE A 423 10.85 21.77 7.35
C PHE A 423 11.70 23.02 7.09
N GLY A 424 11.09 24.06 6.51
CA GLY A 424 11.74 25.33 6.21
C GLY A 424 12.92 25.18 5.24
N PRO A 425 13.73 26.23 5.08
CA PRO A 425 14.82 26.25 4.10
C PRO A 425 15.98 25.29 4.43
N ALA A 426 16.07 24.82 5.69
CA ALA A 426 17.15 23.93 6.13
C ALA A 426 16.80 22.43 6.01
N GLY A 427 15.52 22.08 5.95
CA GLY A 427 15.07 20.69 5.99
C GLY A 427 15.54 19.85 4.81
N LEU A 428 15.29 20.33 3.60
CA LEU A 428 15.67 19.60 2.38
C LEU A 428 17.20 19.50 2.22
N PRO A 429 18.02 20.56 2.40
CA PRO A 429 19.47 20.41 2.46
C PRO A 429 19.93 19.37 3.48
N LYS A 430 19.37 19.38 4.70
CA LYS A 430 19.70 18.39 5.74
C LYS A 430 19.38 16.96 5.33
N LEU A 431 18.29 16.73 4.59
CA LEU A 431 17.95 15.40 4.05
C LEU A 431 19.02 14.91 3.06
N LEU A 432 19.54 15.80 2.23
CA LEU A 432 20.44 15.51 1.11
C LEU A 432 21.93 15.43 1.54
N ASP A 433 22.34 16.25 2.50
CA ASP A 433 23.75 16.42 2.89
C ASP A 433 24.27 15.34 3.84
N GLN A 434 23.40 14.44 4.32
CA GLN A 434 23.77 13.38 5.27
C GLN A 434 23.48 11.98 4.75
N ARG A 435 24.17 11.01 5.36
CA ARG A 435 23.93 9.59 5.13
C ARG A 435 22.88 9.08 6.11
N TRP A 436 22.04 8.19 5.61
CA TRP A 436 20.97 7.55 6.36
C TRP A 436 21.23 6.05 6.45
N LEU A 437 20.99 5.48 7.63
CA LEU A 437 21.09 4.04 7.85
C LEU A 437 19.73 3.38 7.61
N VAL A 438 19.69 2.32 6.81
CA VAL A 438 18.51 1.44 6.74
C VAL A 438 18.44 0.59 8.01
N THR A 439 17.37 0.75 8.79
CA THR A 439 17.20 0.02 10.06
C THR A 439 16.56 -1.36 9.85
N SER A 440 16.69 -2.23 10.86
CA SER A 440 16.06 -3.56 10.91
C SER A 440 14.53 -3.54 11.01
N GLU A 441 13.94 -2.38 11.30
CA GLU A 441 12.49 -2.17 11.37
C GLU A 441 11.84 -1.95 9.98
N SER A 442 12.65 -2.07 8.92
CA SER A 442 12.23 -1.91 7.52
C SER A 442 11.51 -3.15 7.00
N ASN A 443 10.48 -2.95 6.18
CA ASN A 443 9.68 -4.03 5.59
C ASN A 443 9.06 -3.58 4.25
N ARG A 444 8.07 -4.33 3.73
CA ARG A 444 7.38 -3.99 2.47
C ARG A 444 6.51 -2.73 2.52
N ILE A 445 6.15 -2.25 3.72
CA ILE A 445 5.41 -1.00 3.92
C ILE A 445 6.35 0.19 3.73
N GLY A 446 7.57 0.10 4.26
CA GLY A 446 8.57 1.13 4.07
C GLY A 446 9.96 0.81 4.64
N VAL A 447 10.95 1.52 4.11
CA VAL A 447 12.33 1.55 4.59
C VAL A 447 12.43 2.61 5.68
N ARG A 448 12.80 2.21 6.89
CA ARG A 448 12.91 3.10 8.05
C ARG A 448 14.35 3.55 8.22
N LEU A 449 14.55 4.87 8.22
CA LEU A 449 15.87 5.47 8.23
C LEU A 449 16.28 5.87 9.64
N GLY A 450 17.49 5.50 10.03
CA GLY A 450 18.18 5.97 11.23
C GLY A 450 19.22 7.04 10.88
N ALA A 451 19.55 7.85 11.86
CA ALA A 451 20.69 8.76 11.81
C ALA A 451 21.85 8.13 12.61
N GLU A 452 23.04 8.05 12.02
CA GLU A 452 24.27 7.58 12.67
C GLU A 452 25.40 8.61 12.53
N GLY A 453 26.35 8.57 13.46
CA GLY A 453 27.50 9.48 13.47
C GLY A 453 27.05 10.94 13.64
N ASP A 454 27.43 11.79 12.68
CA ASP A 454 27.11 13.22 12.68
C ASP A 454 25.71 13.52 12.10
N ALA A 455 25.00 12.51 11.56
CA ALA A 455 23.65 12.69 11.06
C ALA A 455 22.67 12.98 12.22
N SER A 456 21.63 13.77 11.94
CA SER A 456 20.61 14.07 12.95
C SER A 456 19.19 14.07 12.36
N ALA A 457 18.21 13.90 13.23
CA ALA A 457 16.80 13.91 12.86
C ALA A 457 16.38 15.24 12.22
N LEU A 458 15.44 15.19 11.29
CA LEU A 458 14.87 16.38 10.67
C LEU A 458 13.97 17.14 11.65
N GLU A 459 14.00 18.47 11.57
CA GLU A 459 13.22 19.34 12.45
C GLU A 459 12.06 19.96 11.67
N ARG A 460 10.86 19.92 12.26
CA ARG A 460 9.69 20.59 11.71
C ARG A 460 9.67 22.04 12.17
N VAL A 461 9.44 22.97 11.25
CA VAL A 461 9.22 24.39 11.56
C VAL A 461 7.75 24.71 11.82
N ARG A 462 6.84 23.81 11.43
CA ARG A 462 5.40 23.91 11.70
C ARG A 462 4.98 22.96 12.83
N SER A 463 4.20 23.50 13.77
CA SER A 463 3.54 22.73 14.83
C SER A 463 2.13 22.33 14.41
N GLY A 464 1.59 21.28 15.03
CA GLY A 464 0.23 20.77 14.76
C GLY A 464 0.20 19.42 14.04
N GLU A 465 -1.00 18.90 13.83
CA GLU A 465 -1.27 17.70 13.05
C GLU A 465 -1.59 18.07 11.60
N LEU A 466 -1.02 17.32 10.65
CA LEU A 466 -1.42 17.39 9.26
C LEU A 466 -2.70 16.54 9.12
N SER A 467 -3.75 17.13 8.56
CA SER A 467 -4.95 16.36 8.20
C SER A 467 -4.57 15.24 7.24
N SER A 468 -5.23 14.09 7.35
CA SER A 468 -4.90 12.95 6.49
C SER A 468 -4.99 13.33 5.02
N GLU A 469 -3.93 13.05 4.28
CA GLU A 469 -3.81 13.27 2.85
C GLU A 469 -3.36 11.99 2.14
N GLY A 470 -3.52 11.93 0.83
CA GLY A 470 -3.05 10.81 0.03
C GLY A 470 -1.53 10.66 0.11
N VAL A 471 -1.06 9.42 0.22
CA VAL A 471 0.37 9.09 0.25
C VAL A 471 0.74 8.38 -1.04
N ALA A 472 1.85 8.79 -1.66
CA ALA A 472 2.36 8.17 -2.88
C ALA A 472 3.45 7.15 -2.57
N LEU A 473 3.62 6.16 -3.45
CA LEU A 473 4.75 5.25 -3.42
C LEU A 473 6.05 6.06 -3.55
N GLY A 474 7.06 5.76 -2.73
CA GLY A 474 8.31 6.53 -2.67
C GLY A 474 8.29 7.75 -1.75
N SER A 475 7.16 8.06 -1.11
CA SER A 475 7.06 9.20 -0.19
C SER A 475 8.02 9.03 1.00
N LEU A 476 8.86 10.04 1.26
CA LEU A 476 9.68 10.17 2.47
C LEU A 476 8.86 10.91 3.53
N GLN A 477 8.05 10.15 4.25
CA GLN A 477 7.25 10.68 5.33
C GLN A 477 8.09 10.86 6.59
N VAL A 478 7.98 12.00 7.27
CA VAL A 478 8.77 12.28 8.49
C VAL A 478 7.84 12.38 9.69
N PRO A 479 7.80 11.38 10.59
CA PRO A 479 7.05 11.42 11.85
C PRO A 479 7.60 12.46 12.85
N PRO A 480 6.97 12.64 14.03
CA PRO A 480 7.46 13.56 15.06
C PRO A 480 8.89 13.27 15.56
N SER A 481 9.38 12.04 15.39
CA SER A 481 10.77 11.67 15.69
C SER A 481 11.80 12.34 14.78
N GLY A 482 11.38 12.90 13.63
CA GLY A 482 12.27 13.49 12.64
C GLY A 482 13.04 12.47 11.79
N LEU A 483 12.84 11.17 12.02
CA LEU A 483 13.48 10.09 11.27
C LEU A 483 12.60 9.64 10.10
N PRO A 484 13.03 9.81 8.83
CA PRO A 484 12.18 9.52 7.68
C PRO A 484 11.82 8.03 7.54
N VAL A 485 10.64 7.79 6.99
CA VAL A 485 10.19 6.49 6.48
C VAL A 485 9.94 6.64 4.99
N LEU A 486 10.69 5.89 4.18
CA LEU A 486 10.48 5.79 2.73
C LEU A 486 9.42 4.73 2.46
N PHE A 487 8.27 5.13 1.95
CA PHE A 487 7.16 4.23 1.66
C PHE A 487 7.38 3.36 0.42
N LEU A 488 7.13 2.05 0.56
CA LEU A 488 7.27 1.01 -0.46
C LEU A 488 5.88 0.43 -0.85
N ALA A 489 5.84 -0.70 -1.57
CA ALA A 489 4.63 -1.23 -2.22
C ALA A 489 3.38 -1.36 -1.32
N ASP A 490 3.54 -1.71 -0.04
CA ASP A 490 2.44 -1.91 0.90
C ASP A 490 2.17 -0.66 1.77
N HIS A 491 2.58 0.53 1.33
CA HIS A 491 2.37 1.78 2.05
C HIS A 491 0.88 2.07 2.29
N PRO A 492 0.53 2.79 3.38
CA PRO A 492 -0.85 3.20 3.62
C PRO A 492 -1.33 4.15 2.53
N VAL A 493 -2.62 4.09 2.20
CA VAL A 493 -3.21 4.94 1.16
C VAL A 493 -3.26 6.42 1.59
N THR A 494 -3.50 6.68 2.88
CA THR A 494 -3.47 8.02 3.47
C THR A 494 -2.51 8.10 4.66
N GLY A 495 -2.05 9.30 4.98
CA GLY A 495 -1.14 9.55 6.10
C GLY A 495 -1.32 10.95 6.68
N GLY A 496 -0.98 11.11 7.97
CA GLY A 496 -1.11 12.37 8.72
C GLY A 496 0.24 13.01 9.10
N TYR A 497 1.32 12.63 8.43
CA TYR A 497 2.64 13.22 8.65
C TYR A 497 3.19 13.79 7.34
N PRO A 498 3.93 14.91 7.40
CA PRO A 498 4.45 15.59 6.23
C PRO A 498 5.45 14.73 5.46
N VAL A 499 5.30 14.74 4.13
CA VAL A 499 6.23 14.14 3.18
C VAL A 499 7.21 15.21 2.70
N ILE A 500 8.47 15.11 3.11
CA ILE A 500 9.50 16.11 2.77
C ILE A 500 9.95 16.01 1.30
N ALA A 501 9.96 14.80 0.76
CA ALA A 501 10.37 14.50 -0.60
C ALA A 501 9.81 13.14 -1.03
N THR A 502 9.86 12.83 -2.32
CA THR A 502 9.41 11.55 -2.89
C THR A 502 10.49 10.97 -3.80
N VAL A 503 10.88 9.72 -3.57
CA VAL A 503 11.81 8.99 -4.45
C VAL A 503 11.18 8.82 -5.84
N ILE A 504 11.96 9.09 -6.89
CA ILE A 504 11.45 8.98 -8.26
C ILE A 504 11.21 7.52 -8.65
N ALA A 505 10.29 7.29 -9.57
CA ALA A 505 9.84 5.96 -9.98
C ALA A 505 10.99 5.01 -10.38
N GLU A 506 12.02 5.55 -11.04
CA GLU A 506 13.18 4.81 -11.53
C GLU A 506 14.03 4.20 -10.40
N ASP A 507 14.03 4.81 -9.21
CA ASP A 507 14.87 4.39 -8.08
C ASP A 507 14.10 3.58 -7.02
N LEU A 508 12.78 3.39 -7.20
CA LEU A 508 11.95 2.62 -6.25
C LEU A 508 12.36 1.15 -6.16
N SER A 509 12.71 0.55 -7.29
CA SER A 509 13.17 -0.85 -7.33
C SER A 509 14.50 -1.02 -6.58
N ALA A 510 15.40 -0.04 -6.71
CA ALA A 510 16.65 0.00 -5.95
C ALA A 510 16.39 0.16 -4.45
N ALA A 511 15.48 1.06 -4.06
CA ALA A 511 15.10 1.27 -2.67
C ALA A 511 14.54 -0.01 -2.01
N ALA A 512 13.78 -0.80 -2.77
CA ALA A 512 13.24 -2.07 -2.31
C ALA A 512 14.28 -3.20 -2.17
N GLN A 513 15.52 -3.00 -2.62
CA GLN A 513 16.60 -3.99 -2.48
C GLN A 513 17.54 -3.71 -1.32
N LEU A 514 17.37 -2.61 -0.59
CA LEU A 514 18.30 -2.20 0.46
C LEU A 514 18.14 -3.07 1.74
N PRO A 515 19.14 -3.88 2.12
CA PRO A 515 19.09 -4.64 3.37
C PRO A 515 19.32 -3.74 4.59
N PRO A 516 18.84 -4.13 5.78
CA PRO A 516 19.22 -3.50 7.05
C PRO A 516 20.74 -3.37 7.20
N GLY A 517 21.20 -2.23 7.70
CA GLY A 517 22.63 -1.89 7.80
C GLY A 517 23.19 -1.15 6.58
N SER A 518 22.45 -1.07 5.46
CA SER A 518 22.86 -0.29 4.29
C SER A 518 22.89 1.20 4.60
N GLN A 519 23.88 1.88 4.03
CA GLN A 519 23.96 3.34 4.04
C GLN A 519 23.38 3.88 2.72
N LEU A 520 22.58 4.93 2.79
CA LEU A 520 22.10 5.64 1.60
C LEU A 520 22.15 7.15 1.75
N ARG A 521 22.21 7.86 0.63
CA ARG A 521 22.05 9.31 0.55
C ARG A 521 21.04 9.67 -0.53
N PHE A 522 20.45 10.85 -0.40
CA PHE A 522 19.48 11.35 -1.36
C PHE A 522 20.11 12.43 -2.24
N GLU A 523 19.71 12.45 -3.51
CA GLU A 523 20.05 13.52 -4.44
C GLU A 523 18.78 14.10 -5.04
N LEU A 524 18.74 15.43 -5.25
CA LEU A 524 17.62 16.00 -5.98
C LEU A 524 17.67 15.53 -7.42
N SER A 525 16.56 14.96 -7.89
CA SER A 525 16.35 14.73 -9.31
C SER A 525 16.32 16.08 -10.01
N GLU A 526 17.11 16.24 -11.07
CA GLU A 526 17.01 17.42 -11.95
C GLU A 526 15.63 17.41 -12.61
N SER A 527 14.63 18.01 -11.98
CA SER A 527 13.42 18.37 -12.70
C SER A 527 13.78 19.50 -13.64
N THR A 528 13.61 19.28 -14.95
CA THR A 528 13.57 20.33 -15.99
C THR A 528 12.83 21.56 -15.43
N PRO A 529 13.41 22.77 -15.54
CA PRO A 529 13.21 23.85 -14.58
C PRO A 529 11.75 24.23 -14.35
N SER A 530 11.42 24.43 -13.08
CA SER A 530 10.28 25.25 -12.66
C SER A 530 10.35 26.59 -13.38
N THR A 531 9.27 26.93 -14.10
CA THR A 531 9.03 28.25 -14.67
C THR A 531 9.20 29.34 -13.61
N GLU A 532 10.39 29.94 -13.55
CA GLU A 532 10.59 31.25 -12.97
C GLU A 532 10.11 32.31 -13.97
N GLY A 533 9.17 33.13 -13.51
CA GLY A 533 9.18 34.57 -13.73
C GLY A 533 9.19 35.07 -15.18
N SER A 534 7.98 35.32 -15.68
CA SER A 534 7.76 36.42 -16.62
C SER A 534 8.31 37.73 -16.03
N GLN A 535 9.47 38.17 -16.50
CA GLN A 535 9.88 39.57 -16.53
C GLN A 535 10.57 39.89 -17.86
N ALA A 536 9.78 40.37 -18.82
CA ALA A 536 10.06 41.51 -19.69
C ALA A 536 8.76 41.91 -20.42
#